data_AF-A0A949HNE0-F1
#
_entry.id   AF-A0A949HNE0-F1
#
_cell.length_a   1.000
_cell.length_b   1.000
_cell.length_c   1.000
_cell.angle_alpha   90.00
_cell.angle_beta   90.00
_cell.angle_gamma   90.00
#
_symmetry.space_group_name_H-M   'P 1'
#
loop_
_entity.id
_entity.type
_entity.pdbx_description
1 polymer ?
#
loop_
_entity_poly.entity_id
_entity_poly.type
_entity_poly.pdbx_seq_one_letter_code
_entity_poly.pdbx_strand_id
1 'polypeptide(L)' 'AQTIALASKVRALLDGRYNVSFEDVRRVYLPALRHRVLLNFEAQAEGIEVDRVLLDILEKVNEKADDL' A
#
# COMPACT_ATOMS: atom_id res chain seq x y z
N ALA A 1 2.23 -1.45 -11.63
CA ALA A 1 2.53 -1.85 -10.23
C ALA A 1 2.02 -3.27 -9.95
N GLN A 2 2.79 -4.29 -10.36
CA GLN A 2 2.35 -5.70 -10.28
C GLN A 2 2.62 -6.33 -8.89
N THR A 3 3.56 -5.75 -8.12
CA THR A 3 4.06 -6.31 -6.85
C THR A 3 2.97 -6.44 -5.79
N ILE A 4 2.12 -5.42 -5.60
CA ILE A 4 1.04 -5.46 -4.60
C ILE A 4 0.11 -6.65 -4.87
N ALA A 5 -0.42 -6.76 -6.09
CA ALA A 5 -1.34 -7.82 -6.45
C ALA A 5 -0.73 -9.23 -6.30
N LEU A 6 0.53 -9.43 -6.71
CA LEU A 6 1.21 -10.73 -6.58
C LEU A 6 1.47 -11.07 -5.12
N ALA A 7 2.01 -10.13 -4.33
CA ALA A 7 2.34 -10.37 -2.93
C ALA A 7 1.08 -10.62 -2.08
N SER A 8 -0.01 -9.90 -2.33
CA SER A 8 -1.29 -10.12 -1.65
C SER A 8 -1.88 -11.51 -1.95
N LYS A 9 -1.77 -12.00 -3.20
CA LYS A 9 -2.19 -13.36 -3.56
C LYS A 9 -1.36 -14.43 -2.85
N VAL A 10 -0.03 -14.28 -2.86
CA VAL A 10 0.87 -15.20 -2.15
C VAL A 10 0.53 -15.23 -0.66
N ARG A 11 0.28 -14.05 -0.06
CA ARG A 11 -0.09 -13.97 1.35
C ARG A 11 -1.42 -14.66 1.66
N ALA A 12 -2.44 -14.46 0.83
CA ALA A 12 -3.72 -15.16 0.98
C ALA A 12 -3.55 -16.69 0.87
N LEU A 13 -2.76 -17.15 -0.10
CA LEU A 13 -2.48 -18.58 -0.29
C LEU A 13 -1.72 -19.19 0.89
N LEU A 14 -0.73 -18.50 1.45
CA LEU A 14 -0.01 -18.94 2.65
C LEU A 14 -0.91 -19.04 3.88
N ASP A 15 -2.02 -18.28 3.90
CA ASP A 15 -3.06 -18.29 4.93
C ASP A 15 -4.21 -19.26 4.61
N GLY A 16 -4.04 -20.13 3.60
CA GLY A 16 -5.05 -21.13 3.19
C GLY A 16 -6.30 -20.55 2.52
N ARG A 17 -6.29 -19.26 2.16
CA ARG A 17 -7.39 -18.57 1.49
C ARG A 17 -7.14 -18.43 -0.01
N TYR A 18 -8.16 -18.73 -0.81
CA TYR A 18 -8.09 -18.56 -2.27
C TYR A 18 -8.39 -17.13 -2.73
N ASN A 19 -9.00 -16.31 -1.87
CA ASN A 19 -9.38 -14.94 -2.17
C ASN A 19 -8.53 -13.96 -1.37
N VAL A 20 -8.06 -12.90 -2.05
CA VAL A 20 -7.35 -11.78 -1.44
C VAL A 20 -8.33 -10.94 -0.61
N SER A 21 -7.91 -10.57 0.59
CA SER A 21 -8.60 -9.62 1.46
C SER A 21 -7.92 -8.24 1.42
N PHE A 22 -8.61 -7.19 1.86
CA PHE A 22 -7.99 -5.87 2.01
C PHE A 22 -6.79 -5.87 2.96
N GLU A 23 -6.82 -6.70 4.01
CA GLU A 23 -5.70 -6.86 4.92
C GLU A 23 -4.44 -7.40 4.21
N ASP A 24 -4.60 -8.29 3.22
CA ASP A 24 -3.46 -8.77 2.42
C ASP A 24 -2.84 -7.66 1.56
N VAL A 25 -3.63 -6.68 1.12
CA VAL A 25 -3.15 -5.49 0.40
C VAL A 25 -2.42 -4.56 1.37
N ARG A 26 -3.01 -4.24 2.53
CA ARG A 26 -2.40 -3.36 3.53
C ARG A 26 -1.03 -3.88 3.99
N ARG A 27 -0.92 -5.19 4.24
CA ARG A 27 0.33 -5.82 4.69
C ARG A 27 1.49 -5.68 3.71
N VAL A 28 1.20 -5.64 2.41
CA VAL A 28 2.24 -5.57 1.37
C VAL A 28 2.44 -4.14 0.83
N TYR A 29 1.60 -3.19 1.23
CA TYR A 29 1.56 -1.83 0.69
C TYR A 29 2.88 -1.07 0.87
N LEU A 30 3.33 -0.88 2.11
CA LEU A 30 4.60 -0.20 2.42
C LEU A 30 5.82 -0.90 1.79
N PRO A 31 6.05 -2.22 1.97
CA PRO A 31 7.22 -2.87 1.38
C PRO A 31 7.21 -2.84 -0.16
N ALA A 32 6.05 -2.80 -0.81
CA ALA A 32 5.95 -2.70 -2.26
C ALA A 32 6.23 -1.29 -2.81
N LEU A 33 5.94 -0.23 -2.04
CA LEU A 33 5.95 1.15 -2.53
C LEU A 33 7.01 2.07 -1.92
N ARG A 34 7.53 1.79 -0.72
CA ARG A 34 8.46 2.69 0.02
C ARG A 34 9.65 3.18 -0.81
N HIS A 35 10.23 2.31 -1.62
CA HIS A 35 11.40 2.63 -2.45
C HIS A 35 11.02 3.09 -3.87
N ARG A 36 9.73 3.37 -4.13
CA ARG A 36 9.19 3.75 -5.44
C ARG A 36 8.57 5.14 -5.45
N VAL A 37 8.63 5.85 -4.33
CA VAL A 37 8.14 7.20 -4.19
C VAL A 37 9.33 8.14 -4.02
N LEU A 38 9.34 9.22 -4.78
CA LEU A 38 10.32 10.30 -4.65
C LEU A 38 9.63 11.51 -4.03
N LEU A 39 10.18 11.99 -2.91
CA LEU A 39 9.72 13.21 -2.27
C LEU A 39 10.26 14.44 -3.01
N ASN A 40 9.48 15.52 -3.01
CA ASN A 40 9.94 16.81 -3.50
C ASN A 40 10.89 17.48 -2.48
N PHE A 41 11.55 18.56 -2.91
CA PHE A 41 12.55 19.25 -2.07
C PHE A 41 11.97 19.82 -0.77
N GLU A 42 10.75 20.35 -0.81
CA GLU A 42 10.07 20.90 0.36
C GLU A 42 9.80 19.83 1.41
N ALA A 43 9.23 18.68 1.01
CA ALA A 43 8.97 17.56 1.91
C ALA A 43 10.27 16.99 2.50
N GLN A 44 11.35 16.95 1.73
CA GLN A 44 12.68 16.56 2.25
C GLN A 44 13.21 17.57 3.27
N ALA A 45 13.05 18.87 3.01
CA ALA A 45 13.49 19.94 3.91
C ALA A 45 12.73 19.94 5.24
N GLU A 46 11.45 19.55 5.21
CA GLU A 46 10.60 19.40 6.40
C GLU A 46 10.81 18.06 7.15
N GLY A 47 11.68 17.19 6.66
CA GLY A 47 11.92 15.88 7.27
C GLY A 47 10.73 14.93 7.16
N ILE A 48 9.93 15.05 6.10
CA ILE A 48 8.83 14.12 5.82
C ILE A 48 9.41 12.79 5.34
N GLU A 49 8.95 11.70 5.96
CA GLU A 49 9.30 10.34 5.56
C GLU A 49 8.34 9.81 4.49
N VAL A 50 8.85 8.99 3.56
CA VAL A 50 8.03 8.37 2.50
C VAL A 50 6.88 7.54 3.09
N ASP A 51 7.14 6.84 4.20
CA ASP A 51 6.13 6.02 4.87
C ASP A 51 4.95 6.84 5.37
N ARG A 52 5.20 8.06 5.85
CA ARG A 52 4.13 8.97 6.29
C ARG A 52 3.20 9.30 5.13
N VAL A 53 3.75 9.70 3.99
CA VAL A 53 2.96 10.00 2.78
C VAL A 53 2.16 8.78 2.32
N LEU A 54 2.79 7.61 2.31
CA LEU A 54 2.13 6.37 1.92
C LEU A 54 0.98 5.99 2.87
N LEU A 55 1.19 6.09 4.19
CA LEU A 55 0.14 5.82 5.18
C LEU A 55 -1.02 6.80 5.08
N ASP A 56 -0.73 8.10 4.88
CA ASP A 56 -1.76 9.13 4.68
C ASP A 56 -2.62 8.85 3.42
N ILE A 57 -2.01 8.31 2.36
CA ILE A 57 -2.74 7.87 1.16
C ILE A 57 -3.60 6.64 1.50
N LEU A 58 -3.05 5.65 2.19
CA LEU A 58 -3.77 4.42 2.53
C LEU A 58 -5.02 4.69 3.38
N GLU A 59 -4.97 5.64 4.32
CA GLU A 59 -6.14 6.04 5.12
C GLU A 59 -7.24 6.73 4.31
N LYS A 60 -6.88 7.43 3.23
CA LYS A 60 -7.84 8.21 2.42
C LYS A 60 -8.48 7.41 1.27
N VAL A 61 -8.00 6.20 1.01
CA VAL A 61 -8.54 5.36 -0.08
C VAL A 61 -9.59 4.41 0.50
N ASN A 62 -10.83 4.54 0.01
CA ASN A 62 -11.92 3.65 0.39
C ASN A 62 -11.66 2.22 -0.12
N GLU A 63 -11.97 1.23 0.72
CA GLU A 63 -11.82 -0.19 0.37
C GLU A 63 -12.87 -0.66 -0.64
N LYS A 64 -14.05 -0.06 -0.56
CA LYS A 64 -15.13 -0.29 -1.52
C LYS A 64 -15.22 0.94 -2.42
N ALA A 65 -15.50 0.69 -3.70
CA ALA A 65 -15.97 1.77 -4.55
C ALA A 65 -17.26 2.32 -3.94
N ASP A 66 -17.39 3.64 -3.89
CA ASP A 66 -18.68 4.25 -3.56
C ASP A 66 -19.69 3.77 -4.60
N ASP A 67 -20.86 3.33 -4.14
CA ASP A 67 -21.96 2.97 -5.03
C ASP A 67 -22.34 4.24 -5.82
N LEU A 68 -21.91 4.31 -7.09
CA LEU A 68 -22.35 5.34 -8.04
C LEU A 68 -23.84 5.18 -8.35
#